data_AF-A0A8T3Q2R0-F1
#
_entry.id   AF-A0A8T3Q2R0-F1
#
_cell.length_a   1.000
_cell.length_b   1.000
_cell.length_c   1.000
_cell.angle_alpha   90.00
_cell.angle_beta   90.00
_cell.angle_gamma   90.00
#
_symmetry.space_group_name_H-M   'P 1'
#
loop_
_entity.id
_entity.type
_entity.pdbx_description
1 polymer ?
#
loop_
_entity_poly.entity_id
_entity_poly.type
_entity_poly.pdbx_seq_one_letter_code
_entity_poly.pdbx_strand_id
1 'polypeptide(L)'
;MPTRTRSLDEARRVWHRTAQEIGDQLRTGRHALGVTQTQIGAAIGVSGSEISRRELGRSRRLTGQKLASHAAAVGLRLSVKLYPVGGGMRDAAQSRYVAAFVARVGRPWKVTLEAPIPLAGDLRAVDVLLTSGQARIAVEVITRLADLQAQVRAAQLKARDISATRLVLVIAGTHANRTALASARAALLSSFDLDSRRLLADLAAGRDPGRDGIVTL
;
A
#
# COMPACT_ATOMS: atom_id res chain seq x y z
N MET A 1 -4.48 22.19 16.37
CA MET A 1 -5.58 21.20 16.31
C MET A 1 -6.31 21.37 14.98
N PRO A 2 -6.15 20.46 14.00
CA PRO A 2 -6.90 20.55 12.75
C PRO A 2 -8.39 20.34 13.05
N THR A 3 -9.23 21.25 12.58
CA THR A 3 -10.65 21.39 12.96
C THR A 3 -11.44 20.15 12.54
N ARG A 4 -11.89 19.36 13.52
CA ARG A 4 -12.64 18.08 13.36
C ARG A 4 -13.86 18.16 12.42
N THR A 5 -14.43 19.35 12.25
CA THR A 5 -15.54 19.62 11.33
C THR A 5 -15.11 19.54 9.86
N ARG A 6 -13.89 20.00 9.51
CA ARG A 6 -13.38 19.99 8.13
C ARG A 6 -13.08 18.58 7.63
N SER A 7 -12.59 17.70 8.50
CA SER A 7 -12.24 16.32 8.11
C SER A 7 -13.46 15.46 7.80
N LEU A 8 -14.59 15.66 8.48
CA LEU A 8 -15.83 14.95 8.19
C LEU A 8 -16.46 15.40 6.87
N ASP A 9 -16.41 16.70 6.56
CA ASP A 9 -16.91 17.21 5.28
C ASP A 9 -16.03 16.77 4.11
N GLU A 10 -14.72 16.74 4.30
CA GLU A 10 -13.79 16.18 3.31
C GLU A 10 -14.03 14.68 3.11
N ALA A 11 -14.21 13.91 4.18
CA ALA A 11 -14.55 12.50 4.11
C ALA A 11 -15.86 12.26 3.33
N ARG A 12 -16.88 13.11 3.50
CA ARG A 12 -18.13 13.03 2.73
C ARG A 12 -17.90 13.29 1.24
N ARG A 13 -17.08 14.28 0.88
CA ARG A 13 -16.75 14.57 -0.53
C ARG A 13 -15.94 13.43 -1.16
N VAL A 14 -14.96 12.90 -0.44
CA VAL A 14 -14.18 11.73 -0.87
C VAL A 14 -15.11 10.53 -1.10
N TRP A 15 -16.00 10.26 -0.15
CA TRP A 15 -16.99 9.17 -0.28
C TRP A 15 -17.87 9.32 -1.52
N HIS A 16 -18.33 10.53 -1.85
CA HIS A 16 -19.17 10.74 -3.05
C HIS A 16 -18.42 10.36 -4.34
N ARG A 17 -17.13 10.73 -4.44
CA ARG A 17 -16.30 10.33 -5.59
C ARG A 17 -16.06 8.83 -5.62
N THR A 18 -15.65 8.23 -4.50
CA THR A 18 -15.45 6.78 -4.38
C THR A 18 -16.72 5.99 -4.71
N ALA A 19 -17.90 6.48 -4.30
CA ALA A 19 -19.17 5.84 -4.62
C ALA A 19 -19.52 5.89 -6.11
N GLN A 20 -19.17 6.99 -6.82
CA GLN A 20 -19.29 7.07 -8.29
C GLN A 20 -18.37 6.04 -8.97
N GLU A 21 -17.09 6.02 -8.58
CA GLU A 21 -16.09 5.11 -9.15
C GLU A 21 -16.47 3.64 -8.97
N ILE A 22 -16.93 3.27 -7.77
CA ILE A 22 -17.46 1.91 -7.51
C ILE A 22 -18.68 1.63 -8.40
N GLY A 23 -19.59 2.59 -8.54
CA GLY A 23 -20.76 2.47 -9.39
C GLY A 23 -20.41 2.19 -10.85
N ASP A 24 -19.42 2.90 -11.39
CA ASP A 24 -18.95 2.71 -12.76
C ASP A 24 -18.26 1.35 -12.95
N GLN A 25 -17.45 0.89 -11.99
CA GLN A 25 -16.85 -0.45 -12.05
C GLN A 25 -17.91 -1.56 -12.07
N LEU A 26 -18.96 -1.42 -11.25
CA LEU A 26 -20.09 -2.36 -11.22
C LEU A 26 -20.84 -2.36 -12.56
N ARG A 27 -21.10 -1.17 -13.12
CA ARG A 27 -21.74 -1.00 -14.42
C ARG A 27 -20.90 -1.63 -15.54
N THR A 28 -19.60 -1.39 -15.57
CA THR A 28 -18.69 -1.98 -16.56
C THR A 28 -18.66 -3.50 -16.44
N GLY A 29 -18.55 -4.05 -15.23
CA GLY A 29 -18.63 -5.50 -15.00
C GLY A 29 -19.94 -6.08 -15.49
N ARG A 30 -21.07 -5.41 -15.22
CA ARG A 30 -22.38 -5.82 -15.73
C ARG A 30 -22.45 -5.82 -17.26
N HIS A 31 -21.95 -4.76 -17.91
CA HIS A 31 -21.94 -4.69 -19.38
C HIS A 31 -21.03 -5.74 -20.01
N ALA A 32 -19.88 -6.06 -19.39
CA ALA A 32 -19.00 -7.13 -19.86
C ALA A 32 -19.68 -8.51 -19.84
N LEU A 33 -20.60 -8.73 -18.88
CA LEU A 33 -21.42 -9.94 -18.83
C LEU A 33 -22.64 -9.90 -19.76
N GLY A 34 -22.94 -8.77 -20.41
CA GLY A 34 -24.08 -8.62 -21.31
C GLY A 34 -25.44 -8.67 -20.60
N VAL A 35 -25.50 -8.45 -19.28
CA VAL A 35 -26.75 -8.57 -18.50
C VAL A 35 -27.36 -7.22 -18.14
N THR A 36 -28.68 -7.22 -17.92
CA THR A 36 -29.46 -6.05 -17.52
C THR A 36 -29.41 -5.83 -16.01
N GLN A 37 -29.76 -4.62 -15.58
CA GLN A 37 -29.86 -4.29 -14.15
C GLN A 37 -30.93 -5.15 -13.44
N THR A 38 -32.02 -5.50 -14.13
CA THR A 38 -33.07 -6.38 -13.58
C THR A 38 -32.56 -7.80 -13.35
N GLN A 39 -31.74 -8.34 -14.27
CA GLN A 39 -31.15 -9.67 -14.12
C GLN A 39 -30.18 -9.72 -12.94
N ILE A 40 -29.29 -8.73 -12.78
CA ILE A 40 -28.44 -8.63 -11.58
C ILE A 40 -29.28 -8.46 -10.32
N GLY A 41 -30.32 -7.62 -10.38
CA GLY A 41 -31.25 -7.42 -9.28
C GLY A 41 -31.87 -8.73 -8.80
N ALA A 42 -32.42 -9.51 -9.72
CA ALA A 42 -32.98 -10.83 -9.42
C ALA A 42 -31.94 -11.77 -8.79
N ALA A 43 -30.71 -11.79 -9.32
CA ALA A 43 -29.63 -12.65 -8.81
C ALA A 43 -29.22 -12.35 -7.37
N ILE A 44 -29.37 -11.10 -6.90
CA ILE A 44 -28.99 -10.69 -5.53
C ILE A 44 -30.18 -10.25 -4.67
N GLY A 45 -31.41 -10.53 -5.11
CA GLY A 45 -32.64 -10.28 -4.35
C GLY A 45 -33.01 -8.80 -4.19
N VAL A 46 -32.77 -7.96 -5.20
CA VAL A 46 -33.12 -6.52 -5.18
C VAL A 46 -33.74 -6.05 -6.50
N SER A 47 -34.38 -4.88 -6.50
CA SER A 47 -34.97 -4.32 -7.74
C SER A 47 -33.90 -3.75 -8.69
N GLY A 48 -34.21 -3.72 -10.00
CA GLY A 48 -33.37 -3.07 -11.01
C GLY A 48 -33.11 -1.59 -10.68
N SER A 49 -34.08 -0.89 -10.09
CA SER A 49 -33.91 0.49 -9.64
C SER A 49 -32.89 0.63 -8.50
N GLU A 50 -32.77 -0.36 -7.63
CA GLU A 50 -31.71 -0.40 -6.60
C GLU A 50 -30.35 -0.64 -7.24
N ILE A 51 -30.24 -1.50 -8.26
CA ILE A 51 -29.01 -1.69 -9.04
C ILE A 51 -28.62 -0.38 -9.73
N SER A 52 -29.55 0.29 -10.40
CA SER A 52 -29.33 1.59 -11.04
C SER A 52 -28.79 2.64 -10.06
N ARG A 53 -29.38 2.75 -8.86
CA ARG A 53 -28.87 3.66 -7.82
C ARG A 53 -27.46 3.32 -7.36
N ARG A 54 -27.09 2.03 -7.27
CA ARG A 54 -25.74 1.59 -6.92
C ARG A 54 -24.75 1.96 -8.03
N GLU A 55 -25.08 1.66 -9.28
CA GLU A 55 -24.24 2.00 -10.45
C GLU A 55 -24.07 3.51 -10.66
N LEU A 56 -25.04 4.31 -10.24
CA LEU A 56 -24.94 5.77 -10.27
C LEU A 56 -24.24 6.36 -9.04
N GLY A 57 -23.77 5.55 -8.09
CA GLY A 57 -23.19 6.04 -6.83
C GLY A 57 -24.17 6.83 -5.95
N ARG A 58 -25.49 6.64 -6.13
CA ARG A 58 -26.56 7.43 -5.49
C ARG A 58 -27.36 6.65 -4.44
N SER A 59 -26.94 5.44 -4.07
CA SER A 59 -27.66 4.66 -3.04
C SER A 59 -27.45 5.28 -1.65
N ARG A 60 -28.54 5.74 -1.03
CA ARG A 60 -28.54 6.35 0.33
C ARG A 60 -28.06 5.40 1.43
N ARG A 61 -28.14 4.09 1.21
CA ARG A 61 -27.75 3.04 2.18
C ARG A 61 -26.83 2.03 1.51
N LEU A 62 -25.74 2.52 0.95
CA LEU A 62 -24.70 1.70 0.34
C LEU A 62 -23.82 1.12 1.46
N THR A 63 -24.08 -0.14 1.83
CA THR A 63 -23.27 -0.86 2.83
C THR A 63 -22.22 -1.72 2.13
N GLY A 64 -21.14 -2.05 2.83
CA GLY A 64 -20.11 -2.95 2.32
C GLY A 64 -20.68 -4.30 1.86
N GLN A 65 -21.65 -4.85 2.60
CA GLN A 65 -22.34 -6.09 2.24
C GLN A 65 -23.08 -6.00 0.89
N LYS A 66 -23.81 -4.89 0.64
CA LYS A 66 -24.53 -4.68 -0.62
C LYS A 66 -23.59 -4.49 -1.81
N LEU A 67 -22.45 -3.85 -1.58
CA LEU A 67 -21.41 -3.69 -2.61
C LEU A 67 -20.75 -5.02 -2.91
N ALA A 68 -20.43 -5.81 -1.88
CA ALA A 68 -19.83 -7.12 -2.05
C ALA A 68 -20.74 -8.07 -2.83
N SER A 69 -22.05 -8.09 -2.53
CA SER A 69 -23.00 -8.96 -3.24
C SER A 69 -23.15 -8.55 -4.71
N HIS A 70 -23.23 -7.25 -5.01
CA HIS A 70 -23.29 -6.77 -6.38
C HIS A 70 -21.98 -7.05 -7.13
N ALA A 71 -20.82 -6.77 -6.52
CA ALA A 71 -19.51 -7.07 -7.09
C ALA A 71 -19.40 -8.56 -7.45
N ALA A 72 -19.77 -9.46 -6.53
CA ALA A 72 -19.75 -10.90 -6.79
C ALA A 72 -20.64 -11.29 -7.96
N ALA A 73 -21.84 -10.69 -8.08
CA ALA A 73 -22.77 -10.96 -9.18
C ALA A 73 -22.24 -10.50 -10.55
N VAL A 74 -21.26 -9.58 -10.59
CA VAL A 74 -20.61 -9.13 -11.82
C VAL A 74 -19.18 -9.65 -11.99
N GLY A 75 -18.79 -10.68 -11.24
CA GLY A 75 -17.46 -11.30 -11.35
C GLY A 75 -16.32 -10.50 -10.70
N LEU A 76 -16.64 -9.55 -9.83
CA LEU A 76 -15.69 -8.72 -9.09
C LEU A 76 -15.61 -9.12 -7.62
N ARG A 77 -14.50 -8.76 -6.95
CA ARG A 77 -14.33 -8.93 -5.51
C ARG A 77 -14.11 -7.57 -4.83
N LEU A 78 -14.97 -7.22 -3.88
CA LEU A 78 -14.79 -6.03 -3.07
C LEU A 78 -13.62 -6.23 -2.08
N SER A 79 -12.68 -5.28 -2.07
CA SER A 79 -11.61 -5.20 -1.08
C SER A 79 -11.55 -3.77 -0.54
N VAL A 80 -11.68 -3.64 0.78
CA VAL A 80 -11.65 -2.33 1.46
C VAL A 80 -10.38 -2.25 2.29
N LYS A 81 -9.63 -1.16 2.15
CA LYS A 81 -8.47 -0.82 2.98
C LYS A 81 -8.71 0.54 3.61
N LEU A 82 -8.44 0.63 4.91
CA LEU A 82 -8.45 1.90 5.62
C LEU A 82 -7.01 2.40 5.73
N TYR A 83 -6.83 3.67 5.42
CA TYR A 83 -5.53 4.33 5.56
C TYR A 83 -5.58 5.30 6.74
N PRO A 84 -4.52 5.32 7.57
CA PRO A 84 -4.41 6.31 8.63
C PRO A 84 -4.34 7.71 8.01
N VAL A 85 -5.23 8.61 8.46
CA VAL A 85 -5.14 10.04 8.13
C VAL A 85 -4.50 10.76 9.31
N GLY A 86 -3.44 11.52 9.06
CA GLY A 86 -2.62 12.20 10.06
C GLY A 86 -1.27 11.51 10.29
N GLY A 87 -0.19 12.23 9.94
CA GLY A 87 1.19 11.80 10.09
C GLY A 87 1.62 11.81 11.55
N GLY A 88 1.61 10.63 12.15
CA GLY A 88 2.38 10.32 13.34
C GLY A 88 2.95 8.93 13.11
N MET A 89 4.26 8.78 13.28
CA MET A 89 4.92 7.48 13.30
C MET A 89 4.25 6.64 14.41
N ARG A 90 3.39 5.69 14.04
CA ARG A 90 2.41 5.08 14.97
C ARG A 90 2.96 3.93 15.82
N ASP A 91 4.18 3.47 15.57
CA ASP A 91 4.74 2.36 16.30
C ASP A 91 6.15 2.71 16.76
N ALA A 92 6.34 2.85 18.08
CA ALA A 92 7.65 3.08 18.68
C ALA A 92 8.67 2.02 18.24
N ALA A 93 8.20 0.79 17.95
CA ALA A 93 9.04 -0.25 17.39
C ALA A 93 9.52 0.12 15.97
N GLN A 94 8.62 0.56 15.09
CA GLN A 94 8.98 0.96 13.72
C GLN A 94 9.93 2.17 13.75
N SER A 95 9.64 3.20 14.56
CA SER A 95 10.52 4.37 14.74
C SER A 95 11.93 3.97 15.18
N ARG A 96 12.04 2.99 16.08
CA ARG A 96 13.34 2.46 16.54
C ARG A 96 14.13 1.83 15.40
N TYR A 97 13.48 1.05 14.54
CA TYR A 97 14.15 0.40 13.40
C TYR A 97 14.49 1.39 12.28
N VAL A 98 13.63 2.37 12.01
CA VAL A 98 13.94 3.50 11.12
C VAL A 98 15.19 4.23 11.62
N ALA A 99 15.22 4.63 12.90
CA ALA A 99 16.36 5.33 13.48
C ALA A 99 17.64 4.47 13.44
N ALA A 100 17.55 3.19 13.80
CA ALA A 100 18.67 2.26 13.76
C ALA A 100 19.21 2.06 12.33
N PHE A 101 18.34 1.98 11.33
CA PHE A 101 18.75 1.91 9.93
C PHE A 101 19.44 3.20 9.47
N VAL A 102 18.80 4.36 9.69
CA VAL A 102 19.33 5.67 9.27
C VAL A 102 20.68 5.96 9.92
N ALA A 103 20.90 5.55 11.17
CA ALA A 103 22.19 5.69 11.86
C ALA A 103 23.34 4.93 11.17
N ARG A 104 23.05 3.96 10.31
CA ARG A 104 24.03 3.18 9.52
C ARG A 104 24.21 3.71 8.10
N VAL A 105 23.40 4.69 7.68
CA VAL A 105 23.49 5.29 6.35
C VAL A 105 24.52 6.41 6.35
N GLY A 106 25.40 6.41 5.34
CA GLY A 106 26.46 7.41 5.21
C GLY A 106 25.95 8.79 4.85
N ARG A 107 26.74 9.83 5.19
CA ARG A 107 26.46 11.24 4.88
C ARG A 107 26.20 11.56 3.39
N PRO A 108 26.75 10.83 2.40
CA PRO A 108 26.44 11.11 0.98
C PRO A 108 24.97 10.93 0.60
N TRP A 109 24.17 10.28 1.45
CA TRP A 109 22.74 10.13 1.24
C TRP A 109 21.96 11.26 1.89
N LYS A 110 21.10 11.91 1.11
CA LYS A 110 20.01 12.71 1.67
C LYS A 110 18.88 11.78 2.10
N VAL A 111 18.56 11.81 3.39
CA VAL A 111 17.51 11.02 4.03
C VAL A 111 16.23 11.84 4.12
N THR A 112 15.12 11.30 3.62
CA THR A 112 13.77 11.85 3.82
C THR A 112 12.91 10.79 4.49
N LEU A 113 12.41 11.07 5.69
CA LEU A 113 11.50 10.18 6.41
C LEU A 113 10.06 10.39 5.94
N GLU A 114 9.24 9.34 5.95
CA GLU A 114 7.82 9.39 5.56
C GLU A 114 7.65 10.12 4.21
N ALA A 115 8.50 9.78 3.24
CA ALA A 115 8.56 10.49 1.97
C ALA A 115 7.28 10.21 1.17
N PRO A 116 6.48 11.25 0.86
CA PRO A 116 5.20 11.07 0.20
C PRO A 116 5.37 10.58 -1.23
N ILE A 117 4.41 9.76 -1.70
CA ILE A 117 4.32 9.43 -3.12
C ILE A 117 3.89 10.70 -3.89
N PRO A 118 4.59 11.10 -4.97
CA PRO A 118 4.37 12.37 -5.68
C PRO A 118 3.14 12.30 -6.62
N LEU A 119 2.04 11.75 -6.14
CA LEU A 119 0.75 11.65 -6.83
C LEU A 119 -0.28 12.47 -6.07
N ALA A 120 -0.96 13.39 -6.75
CA ALA A 120 -1.88 14.32 -6.11
C ALA A 120 -3.01 13.57 -5.38
N GLY A 121 -3.18 13.85 -4.08
CA GLY A 121 -4.18 13.21 -3.23
C GLY A 121 -3.82 11.80 -2.76
N ASP A 122 -2.66 11.28 -3.12
CA ASP A 122 -2.15 10.01 -2.58
C ASP A 122 -1.59 10.24 -1.18
N LEU A 123 -2.12 9.48 -0.22
CA LEU A 123 -1.72 9.56 1.18
C LEU A 123 -0.64 8.53 1.55
N ARG A 124 -0.20 7.71 0.60
CA ARG A 124 0.88 6.74 0.81
C ARG A 124 2.22 7.48 0.93
N ALA A 125 3.09 6.92 1.76
CA ALA A 125 4.47 7.33 1.91
C ALA A 125 5.37 6.09 2.00
N VAL A 126 6.66 6.28 1.68
CA VAL A 126 7.71 5.32 2.04
C VAL A 126 8.34 5.73 3.36
N ASP A 127 8.68 4.76 4.21
CA ASP A 127 9.19 5.04 5.55
C ASP A 127 10.48 5.87 5.51
N VAL A 128 11.39 5.51 4.59
CA VAL A 128 12.60 6.30 4.29
C VAL A 128 12.86 6.32 2.79
N LEU A 129 13.21 7.49 2.28
CA LEU A 129 13.79 7.66 0.95
C LEU A 129 15.23 8.15 1.08
N LEU A 130 16.16 7.38 0.51
CA LEU A 130 17.55 7.80 0.37
C LEU A 130 17.78 8.31 -1.05
N THR A 131 18.44 9.46 -1.17
CA THR A 131 18.81 10.03 -2.48
C THR A 131 20.28 10.44 -2.50
N SER A 132 20.99 10.02 -3.56
CA SER A 132 22.37 10.44 -3.82
C SER A 132 22.64 10.37 -5.32
N GLY A 133 22.93 11.51 -5.95
CA GLY A 133 23.01 11.61 -7.41
C GLY A 133 21.73 11.10 -8.09
N GLN A 134 21.87 10.12 -8.99
CA GLN A 134 20.75 9.46 -9.65
C GLN A 134 20.12 8.31 -8.84
N ALA A 135 20.79 7.84 -7.77
CA ALA A 135 20.29 6.74 -6.97
C ALA A 135 19.16 7.23 -6.04
N ARG A 136 18.04 6.49 -6.08
CA ARG A 136 16.86 6.71 -5.24
C ARG A 136 16.47 5.39 -4.61
N ILE A 137 16.68 5.23 -3.30
CA ILE A 137 16.40 3.98 -2.61
C ILE A 137 15.18 4.18 -1.72
N ALA A 138 14.08 3.49 -2.07
CA ALA A 138 12.92 3.40 -1.20
C ALA A 138 13.19 2.35 -0.11
N VAL A 139 12.88 2.67 1.13
CA VAL A 139 13.07 1.79 2.27
C VAL A 139 11.75 1.64 3.02
N GLU A 140 11.38 0.39 3.28
CA GLU A 140 10.19 0.02 4.05
C GLU A 140 10.60 -0.81 5.27
N VAL A 141 10.12 -0.44 6.45
CA VAL A 141 10.40 -1.12 7.71
C VAL A 141 9.26 -2.07 8.05
N ILE A 142 9.59 -3.36 8.20
CA ILE A 142 8.66 -4.42 8.55
C ILE A 142 9.00 -4.94 9.94
N THR A 143 8.20 -4.55 10.94
CA THR A 143 8.37 -5.00 12.34
C THR A 143 7.83 -6.43 12.55
N ARG A 144 6.83 -6.84 11.78
CA ARG A 144 6.25 -8.19 11.79
C ARG A 144 6.03 -8.68 10.36
N LEU A 145 6.69 -9.77 10.00
CA LEU A 145 6.43 -10.54 8.79
C LEU A 145 5.22 -11.45 9.04
N ALA A 146 4.13 -11.19 8.34
CA ALA A 146 2.92 -12.02 8.39
C ALA A 146 2.59 -12.55 7.00
N ASP A 147 2.37 -11.65 6.04
CA ASP A 147 2.18 -11.97 4.62
C ASP A 147 3.30 -11.30 3.81
N LEU A 148 4.41 -12.02 3.67
CA LEU A 148 5.59 -11.54 2.99
C LEU A 148 5.28 -11.11 1.55
N GLN A 149 4.48 -11.89 0.81
CA GLN A 149 4.19 -11.59 -0.59
C GLN A 149 3.36 -10.30 -0.72
N ALA A 150 2.34 -10.12 0.12
CA ALA A 150 1.56 -8.89 0.12
C ALA A 150 2.40 -7.67 0.56
N GLN A 151 3.26 -7.85 1.56
CA GLN A 151 4.15 -6.78 2.06
C GLN A 151 5.17 -6.37 1.00
N VAL A 152 5.85 -7.33 0.36
CA VAL A 152 6.80 -7.07 -0.74
C VAL A 152 6.09 -6.38 -1.91
N ARG A 153 4.91 -6.86 -2.33
CA ARG A 153 4.15 -6.26 -3.43
C ARG A 153 3.75 -4.82 -3.11
N ALA A 154 3.31 -4.54 -1.89
CA ALA A 154 2.97 -3.18 -1.47
C ALA A 154 4.19 -2.25 -1.51
N ALA A 155 5.34 -2.73 -1.01
CA ALA A 155 6.60 -1.99 -1.03
C ALA A 155 7.08 -1.68 -2.46
N GLN A 156 7.01 -2.67 -3.36
CA GLN A 156 7.37 -2.50 -4.77
C GLN A 156 6.49 -1.48 -5.49
N LEU A 157 5.18 -1.46 -5.20
CA LEU A 157 4.27 -0.47 -5.76
C LEU A 157 4.63 0.95 -5.31
N LYS A 158 4.93 1.14 -4.03
CA LYS A 158 5.40 2.44 -3.52
C LYS A 158 6.73 2.87 -4.18
N ALA A 159 7.70 1.94 -4.25
CA ALA A 159 9.01 2.19 -4.87
C ALA A 159 8.87 2.62 -6.33
N ARG A 160 8.03 1.94 -7.11
CA ARG A 160 7.71 2.31 -8.49
C ARG A 160 7.09 3.72 -8.56
N ASP A 161 6.08 3.99 -7.74
CA ASP A 161 5.31 5.24 -7.80
C ASP A 161 6.16 6.47 -7.37
N ILE A 162 7.24 6.28 -6.59
CA ILE A 162 8.22 7.34 -6.24
C ILE A 162 9.46 7.36 -7.15
N SER A 163 9.46 6.53 -8.20
CA SER A 163 10.59 6.35 -9.14
C SER A 163 11.90 6.00 -8.41
N ALA A 164 11.84 5.09 -7.45
CA ALA A 164 13.01 4.55 -6.79
C ALA A 164 13.76 3.59 -7.73
N THR A 165 15.09 3.70 -7.76
CA THR A 165 15.98 2.80 -8.49
C THR A 165 16.20 1.49 -7.74
N ARG A 166 15.99 1.48 -6.42
CA ARG A 166 16.12 0.30 -5.55
C ARG A 166 15.03 0.28 -4.48
N LEU A 167 14.70 -0.93 -4.02
CA LEU A 167 13.90 -1.18 -2.82
C LEU A 167 14.75 -1.91 -1.78
N VAL A 168 14.78 -1.37 -0.55
CA VAL A 168 15.35 -2.06 0.62
C VAL A 168 14.26 -2.34 1.64
N LEU A 169 14.11 -3.59 2.05
CA LEU A 169 13.24 -3.97 3.15
C LEU A 169 14.06 -4.11 4.43
N VAL A 170 13.74 -3.31 5.44
CA VAL A 170 14.35 -3.42 6.76
C VAL A 170 13.42 -4.23 7.65
N ILE A 171 13.86 -5.41 8.04
CA ILE A 171 13.05 -6.37 8.77
C ILE A 171 13.58 -6.45 10.21
N ALA A 172 12.67 -6.33 11.18
CA ALA A 172 13.03 -6.52 12.57
C ALA A 172 13.56 -7.95 12.81
N GLY A 173 14.73 -8.08 13.41
CA GLY A 173 15.42 -9.32 13.75
C GLY A 173 14.82 -10.02 14.95
N THR A 174 13.51 -10.28 14.92
CA THR A 174 12.85 -11.17 15.89
C THR A 174 13.05 -12.62 15.49
N HIS A 175 12.90 -13.56 16.43
CA HIS A 175 12.93 -14.99 16.10
C HIS A 175 11.90 -15.35 15.04
N ALA A 176 10.65 -14.89 15.21
CA ALA A 176 9.57 -15.15 14.27
C ALA A 176 9.88 -14.64 12.85
N ASN A 177 10.40 -13.42 12.73
CA ASN A 177 10.75 -12.85 11.42
C ASN A 177 11.92 -13.59 10.78
N ARG A 178 12.93 -14.01 11.55
CA ARG A 178 14.03 -14.84 11.04
C ARG A 178 13.54 -16.18 10.52
N THR A 179 12.63 -16.84 11.25
CA THR A 179 12.01 -18.09 10.81
C THR A 179 11.22 -17.90 9.51
N ALA A 180 10.41 -16.84 9.42
CA ALA A 180 9.64 -16.52 8.23
C ALA A 180 10.51 -16.16 7.00
N LEU A 181 11.63 -15.47 7.21
CA LEU A 181 12.60 -15.19 6.15
C LEU A 181 13.31 -16.47 5.68
N ALA A 182 13.68 -17.34 6.61
CA ALA A 182 14.34 -18.60 6.29
C ALA A 182 13.44 -19.50 5.43
N SER A 183 12.14 -19.59 5.74
CA SER A 183 11.19 -20.39 4.95
C SER A 183 10.93 -19.82 3.56
N ALA A 184 11.03 -18.50 3.38
CA ALA A 184 10.81 -17.83 2.10
C ALA A 184 12.09 -17.53 1.29
N ARG A 185 13.26 -17.97 1.77
CA ARG A 185 14.58 -17.59 1.23
C ARG A 185 14.71 -17.83 -0.28
N ALA A 186 14.27 -19.01 -0.75
CA ALA A 186 14.39 -19.39 -2.16
C ALA A 186 13.59 -18.44 -3.09
N ALA A 187 12.39 -18.03 -2.66
CA ALA A 187 11.57 -17.10 -3.42
C ALA A 187 12.19 -15.69 -3.46
N LEU A 188 12.77 -15.25 -2.34
CA LEU A 188 13.34 -13.91 -2.19
C LEU A 188 14.65 -13.71 -2.95
N LEU A 189 15.53 -14.71 -3.01
CA LEU A 189 16.85 -14.60 -3.67
C LEU A 189 16.77 -14.25 -5.16
N SER A 190 15.65 -14.54 -5.82
CA SER A 190 15.42 -14.16 -7.21
C SER A 190 15.38 -12.64 -7.39
N SER A 191 14.88 -11.93 -6.38
CA SER A 191 14.53 -10.50 -6.46
C SER A 191 15.36 -9.62 -5.53
N PHE A 192 15.84 -10.15 -4.41
CA PHE A 192 16.55 -9.41 -3.37
C PHE A 192 17.90 -10.02 -3.04
N ASP A 193 18.89 -9.16 -2.78
CA ASP A 193 20.08 -9.52 -2.04
C ASP A 193 19.75 -9.65 -0.54
N LEU A 194 20.20 -10.74 0.07
CA LEU A 194 19.98 -11.06 1.48
C LEU A 194 21.23 -10.85 2.35
N ASP A 195 22.35 -10.41 1.77
CA ASP A 195 23.55 -10.05 2.52
C ASP A 195 23.40 -8.65 3.16
N SER A 196 22.76 -8.62 4.32
CA SER A 196 22.54 -7.40 5.09
C SER A 196 23.85 -6.66 5.42
N ARG A 197 24.97 -7.37 5.61
CA ARG A 197 26.26 -6.74 5.94
C ARG A 197 26.81 -5.98 4.74
N ARG A 198 26.82 -6.61 3.56
CA ARG A 198 27.26 -5.98 2.31
C ARG A 198 26.41 -4.74 2.00
N LEU A 199 25.09 -4.88 2.03
CA LEU A 199 24.13 -3.79 1.81
C LEU A 199 24.38 -2.60 2.74
N LEU A 200 24.51 -2.85 4.05
CA LEU A 200 24.77 -1.78 5.02
C LEU A 200 26.15 -1.15 4.82
N ALA A 201 27.17 -1.92 4.46
CA ALA A 201 28.51 -1.39 4.18
C ALA A 201 28.52 -0.46 2.95
N ASP A 202 27.80 -0.82 1.89
CA ASP A 202 27.66 0.02 0.70
C ASP A 202 26.90 1.31 1.02
N LEU A 203 25.77 1.21 1.75
CA LEU A 203 25.00 2.38 2.18
C LEU A 203 25.81 3.30 3.11
N ALA A 204 26.57 2.74 4.06
CA ALA A 204 27.46 3.49 4.95
C ALA A 204 28.54 4.25 4.17
N ALA A 205 29.05 3.64 3.10
CA ALA A 205 30.05 4.25 2.22
C ALA A 205 29.47 5.19 1.15
N GLY A 206 28.14 5.38 1.10
CA GLY A 206 27.51 6.24 0.09
C GLY A 206 27.36 5.61 -1.29
N ARG A 207 27.47 4.28 -1.43
CA ARG A 207 27.39 3.56 -2.70
C ARG A 207 26.01 2.94 -2.92
N ASP A 208 25.53 2.93 -4.15
CA ASP A 208 24.37 2.13 -4.56
C ASP A 208 24.73 0.63 -4.40
N PRO A 209 23.97 -0.15 -3.60
CA PRO A 209 24.19 -1.59 -3.43
C PRO A 209 24.04 -2.42 -4.72
N GLY A 210 23.47 -1.81 -5.78
CA GLY A 210 23.35 -2.37 -7.12
C GLY A 210 22.16 -3.31 -7.32
N ARG A 211 21.50 -3.74 -6.24
CA ARG A 211 20.30 -4.59 -6.26
C ARG A 211 19.36 -4.20 -5.12
N ASP A 212 18.09 -4.57 -5.27
CA ASP A 212 17.13 -4.55 -4.17
C ASP A 212 17.64 -5.45 -3.04
N GLY A 213 17.34 -5.10 -1.80
CA GLY A 213 17.96 -5.71 -0.64
C GLY A 213 17.03 -5.97 0.53
N ILE A 214 17.37 -6.96 1.36
CA ILE A 214 16.77 -7.17 2.67
C ILE A 214 17.83 -7.00 3.75
N VAL A 215 17.56 -6.11 4.68
CA VAL A 215 18.38 -5.86 5.86
C VAL A 215 17.62 -6.36 7.08
N THR A 216 18.26 -7.21 7.89
CA THR A 216 17.72 -7.58 9.21
C THR A 216 18.43 -6.78 10.29
N LEU A 217 17.68 -6.13 11.19
CA LEU A 217 18.20 -5.32 12.30
C LEU A 217 17.79 -5.83 13.68
#